data_AF-A0A662FQ44-F1
#
_entry.id   AF-A0A662FQ44-F1
#
_cell.length_a   1.000
_cell.length_b   1.000
_cell.length_c   1.000
_cell.angle_alpha   90.00
_cell.angle_beta   90.00
_cell.angle_gamma   90.00
#
_symmetry.space_group_name_H-M   'P 1'
#
loop_
_entity.id
_entity.type
_entity.pdbx_description
1 polymer ?
#
loop_
_entity_poly.entity_id
_entity_poly.type
_entity_poly.pdbx_seq_one_letter_code
_entity_poly.pdbx_strand_id
1 'polypeptide(L)'
;FSTAMATTITRLNLDEIDDILDLAEEIGVQRVVFFNFIPVGRGEDIVKLDLTPEEREELLKKIYLENQKRDLEIFSTAPQFARVSCILSSGRQIAPTHFYVKGDPIISSLAEYIGGCGAGRIYAALQPNGDVTPCVFIPSVIVGNITKRSFSSIWSESEVFKALRDRGKLKDNCGTCPYKYVCGGCRARALAYTGDILGPDPGCILNTTKLRINTVPKPLVVG
;
A
#
# COMPACT_ATOMS: atom_id res chain seq x y z
N PHE A 1 0.25 -23.85 -12.23
CA PHE A 1 -0.62 -22.92 -11.49
C PHE A 1 0.20 -22.41 -10.31
N SER A 2 0.30 -21.09 -10.11
CA SER A 2 0.92 -20.54 -8.90
C SER A 2 -0.18 -20.31 -7.86
N THR A 3 0.03 -20.82 -6.66
CA THR A 3 -0.86 -20.63 -5.51
C THR A 3 -0.21 -19.61 -4.57
N ALA A 4 -1.03 -18.71 -4.01
CA ALA A 4 -0.60 -17.72 -3.05
C ALA A 4 -1.44 -17.82 -1.78
N MET A 5 -0.80 -17.64 -0.63
CA MET A 5 -1.47 -17.45 0.64
C MET A 5 -1.62 -15.95 0.92
N ALA A 6 -2.79 -15.55 1.41
CA ALA A 6 -3.06 -14.17 1.77
C ALA A 6 -3.71 -14.11 3.14
N THR A 7 -3.19 -13.24 4.01
CA THR A 7 -3.74 -13.04 5.35
C THR A 7 -3.75 -11.56 5.70
N THR A 8 -4.76 -11.11 6.44
CA THR A 8 -4.79 -9.74 6.97
C THR A 8 -4.11 -9.72 8.32
N ILE A 9 -3.13 -8.84 8.48
CA ILE A 9 -2.42 -8.70 9.75
C ILE A 9 -3.13 -7.71 10.65
N THR A 10 -3.36 -8.17 11.88
CA THR A 10 -3.93 -7.41 13.00
C THR A 10 -3.11 -7.75 14.26
N ARG A 11 -3.42 -7.11 15.38
CA ARG A 11 -2.79 -7.47 16.67
C ARG A 11 -3.07 -8.91 17.13
N LEU A 12 -4.02 -9.62 16.52
CA LEU A 12 -4.33 -11.01 16.87
C LEU A 12 -3.30 -12.02 16.35
N ASN A 13 -2.58 -11.68 15.28
CA ASN A 13 -1.69 -12.60 14.57
C ASN A 13 -0.36 -11.94 14.19
N LEU A 14 0.02 -10.88 14.88
CA LEU A 14 1.27 -10.15 14.62
C LEU A 14 2.49 -10.95 15.09
N ASP A 15 2.34 -11.77 16.11
CA ASP A 15 3.35 -12.67 16.65
C ASP A 15 3.46 -13.99 15.86
N GLU A 16 2.47 -14.33 15.04
CA GLU A 16 2.42 -15.58 14.24
C GLU A 16 3.09 -15.46 12.85
N ILE A 17 3.81 -14.37 12.55
CA ILE A 17 4.36 -14.14 11.21
C ILE A 17 5.30 -15.26 10.75
N ASP A 18 6.13 -15.79 11.65
CA ASP A 18 7.06 -16.88 11.29
C ASP A 18 6.28 -18.17 11.05
N ASP A 19 5.32 -18.51 11.90
CA ASP A 19 4.47 -19.70 11.75
C ASP A 19 3.66 -19.66 10.44
N ILE A 20 3.15 -18.47 10.07
CA ILE A 20 2.46 -18.27 8.78
C ILE A 20 3.41 -18.54 7.61
N LEU A 21 4.67 -18.09 7.68
CA LEU A 21 5.64 -18.31 6.61
C LEU A 21 6.10 -19.77 6.55
N ASP A 22 6.30 -20.41 7.69
CA ASP A 22 6.65 -21.84 7.78
C ASP A 22 5.53 -22.70 7.20
N LEU A 23 4.27 -22.41 7.54
CA LEU A 23 3.11 -23.06 6.94
C LEU A 23 3.06 -22.85 5.43
N ALA A 24 3.42 -21.65 4.95
CA ALA A 24 3.45 -21.32 3.52
C ALA A 24 4.40 -22.25 2.74
N GLU A 25 5.59 -22.47 3.29
CA GLU A 25 6.60 -23.37 2.71
C GLU A 25 6.13 -24.82 2.79
N GLU A 26 5.55 -25.25 3.92
CA GLU A 26 5.03 -26.60 4.11
C GLU A 26 3.96 -26.97 3.08
N ILE A 27 2.98 -26.08 2.85
CA ILE A 27 1.91 -26.31 1.88
C ILE A 27 2.34 -26.02 0.43
N GLY A 28 3.57 -25.56 0.21
CA GLY A 28 4.16 -25.34 -1.11
C GLY A 28 3.61 -24.13 -1.86
N VAL A 29 3.15 -23.07 -1.18
CA VAL A 29 2.82 -21.81 -1.88
C VAL A 29 4.09 -21.06 -2.28
N GLN A 30 4.05 -20.38 -3.41
CA GLN A 30 5.19 -19.60 -3.89
C GLN A 30 5.18 -18.17 -3.36
N ARG A 31 4.05 -17.73 -2.80
CA ARG A 31 3.78 -16.33 -2.50
C ARG A 31 2.93 -16.17 -1.25
N VAL A 32 3.32 -15.21 -0.41
CA VAL A 32 2.58 -14.81 0.79
C VAL A 32 2.30 -13.31 0.75
N VAL A 33 1.02 -12.96 0.91
CA VAL A 33 0.54 -11.58 0.89
C VAL A 33 0.00 -11.19 2.25
N PHE A 34 0.70 -10.28 2.92
CA PHE A 34 0.25 -9.67 4.16
C PHE A 34 -0.60 -8.43 3.87
N PHE A 35 -1.90 -8.60 3.93
CA PHE A 35 -2.86 -7.53 3.75
C PHE A 35 -2.78 -6.53 4.91
N ASN A 36 -2.61 -5.27 4.54
CA ASN A 36 -2.78 -4.14 5.43
C ASN A 36 -4.24 -4.05 5.84
N PHE A 37 -4.50 -4.07 7.14
CA PHE A 37 -5.84 -3.87 7.67
C PHE A 37 -6.37 -2.47 7.29
N ILE A 38 -7.62 -2.41 6.82
CA ILE A 38 -8.32 -1.18 6.47
C ILE A 38 -9.67 -1.19 7.23
N PRO A 39 -9.96 -0.21 8.09
CA PRO A 39 -11.18 -0.23 8.92
C PRO A 39 -12.40 0.27 8.13
N VAL A 40 -12.88 -0.55 7.19
CA VAL A 40 -14.08 -0.24 6.41
C VAL A 40 -15.04 -1.41 6.42
N GLY A 41 -16.35 -1.12 6.34
CA GLY A 41 -17.39 -2.15 6.45
C GLY A 41 -17.30 -2.86 7.80
N ARG A 42 -17.28 -4.20 7.81
CA ARG A 42 -17.14 -4.98 9.06
C ARG A 42 -15.81 -4.76 9.79
N GLY A 43 -14.81 -4.17 9.13
CA GLY A 43 -13.54 -3.79 9.77
C GLY A 43 -13.70 -2.66 10.78
N GLU A 44 -14.75 -1.85 10.67
CA GLU A 44 -15.02 -0.72 11.59
C GLU A 44 -15.22 -1.22 13.04
N ASP A 45 -15.86 -2.38 13.21
CA ASP A 45 -16.14 -2.98 14.53
C ASP A 45 -14.87 -3.47 15.26
N ILE A 46 -13.77 -3.65 14.52
CA ILE A 46 -12.51 -4.21 15.03
C ILE A 46 -11.32 -3.27 14.84
N VAL A 47 -11.55 -1.97 14.68
CA VAL A 47 -10.51 -0.92 14.58
C VAL A 47 -9.43 -1.05 15.66
N LYS A 48 -9.80 -1.46 16.88
CA LYS A 48 -8.86 -1.65 18.00
C LYS A 48 -7.78 -2.73 17.76
N LEU A 49 -8.02 -3.63 16.79
CA LEU A 49 -7.06 -4.65 16.39
C LEU A 49 -6.07 -4.16 15.33
N ASP A 50 -6.25 -2.96 14.80
CA ASP A 50 -5.28 -2.38 13.86
C ASP A 50 -3.94 -2.11 14.54
N LEU A 51 -2.86 -2.28 13.78
CA LEU A 51 -1.50 -2.06 14.25
C LEU A 51 -1.23 -0.57 14.48
N THR A 52 -0.48 -0.25 15.53
CA THR A 52 0.13 1.07 15.67
C THR A 52 1.08 1.32 14.51
N PRO A 53 1.43 2.59 14.25
CA PRO A 53 2.44 2.91 13.25
C PRO A 53 3.80 2.27 13.51
N GLU A 54 4.18 2.09 14.79
CA GLU A 54 5.41 1.41 15.21
C GLU A 54 5.32 -0.10 14.96
N GLU A 55 4.24 -0.77 15.38
CA GLU A 55 4.01 -2.20 15.12
C GLU A 55 4.04 -2.50 13.62
N ARG A 56 3.42 -1.63 12.81
CA ARG A 56 3.41 -1.77 11.36
C ARG A 56 4.79 -1.55 10.75
N GLU A 57 5.57 -0.59 11.24
CA GLU A 57 6.94 -0.38 10.77
C GLU A 57 7.80 -1.63 11.01
N GLU A 58 7.72 -2.21 12.21
CA GLU A 58 8.48 -3.42 12.54
C GLU A 58 8.02 -4.65 11.75
N LEU A 59 6.71 -4.82 11.56
CA LEU A 59 6.16 -5.85 10.68
C LEU A 59 6.73 -5.75 9.26
N LEU A 60 6.69 -4.55 8.67
CA LEU A 60 7.15 -4.36 7.29
C LEU A 60 8.65 -4.58 7.14
N LYS A 61 9.45 -4.21 8.15
CA LYS A 61 10.88 -4.54 8.18
C LYS A 61 11.09 -6.05 8.25
N LYS A 62 10.37 -6.74 9.14
CA LYS A 62 10.44 -8.21 9.28
C LYS A 62 10.10 -8.89 7.97
N ILE A 63 8.97 -8.55 7.35
CA ILE A 63 8.55 -9.10 6.05
C ILE A 63 9.61 -8.89 4.97
N TYR A 64 10.20 -7.69 4.88
CA TYR A 64 11.27 -7.44 3.90
C TYR A 64 12.47 -8.35 4.14
N LEU A 65 12.91 -8.51 5.40
CA LEU A 65 14.06 -9.34 5.74
C LEU A 65 13.79 -10.82 5.47
N GLU A 66 12.59 -11.33 5.82
CA GLU A 66 12.20 -12.71 5.52
C GLU A 66 12.14 -12.97 4.00
N ASN A 67 11.66 -12.00 3.22
CA ASN A 67 11.66 -12.08 1.75
C ASN A 67 13.08 -12.19 1.14
N GLN A 68 14.14 -11.83 1.87
CA GLN A 68 15.52 -12.02 1.41
C GLN A 68 16.12 -13.37 1.80
N LYS A 69 15.50 -14.07 2.77
CA LYS A 69 16.04 -15.32 3.34
C LYS A 69 15.35 -16.56 2.79
N ARG A 70 14.04 -16.47 2.54
CA ARG A 70 13.18 -17.60 2.18
C ARG A 70 13.04 -17.73 0.67
N ASP A 71 12.74 -18.94 0.21
CA ASP A 71 12.36 -19.19 -1.19
C ASP A 71 10.86 -18.92 -1.41
N LEU A 72 10.43 -17.73 -0.97
CA LEU A 72 9.04 -17.24 -1.05
C LEU A 72 9.02 -15.83 -1.64
N GLU A 73 7.96 -15.50 -2.35
CA GLU A 73 7.61 -14.11 -2.67
C GLU A 73 6.73 -13.53 -1.56
N ILE A 74 7.32 -12.76 -0.65
CA ILE A 74 6.65 -12.20 0.52
C ILE A 74 6.49 -10.69 0.35
N PHE A 75 5.26 -10.20 0.45
CA PHE A 75 5.00 -8.77 0.37
C PHE A 75 3.80 -8.31 1.20
N SER A 76 3.72 -7.00 1.41
CA SER A 76 2.59 -6.36 2.06
C SER A 76 1.82 -5.45 1.12
N THR A 77 0.50 -5.38 1.31
CA THR A 77 -0.36 -4.39 0.62
C THR A 77 -0.32 -3.00 1.27
N ALA A 78 0.50 -2.79 2.32
CA ALA A 78 0.74 -1.48 2.89
C ALA A 78 1.65 -0.65 1.96
N PRO A 79 1.24 0.54 1.48
CA PRO A 79 2.10 1.40 0.66
C PRO A 79 3.45 1.76 1.30
N GLN A 80 3.50 1.76 2.63
CA GLN A 80 4.69 1.96 3.44
C GLN A 80 5.78 0.92 3.15
N PHE A 81 5.43 -0.28 2.67
CA PHE A 81 6.38 -1.33 2.35
C PHE A 81 7.39 -0.88 1.30
N ALA A 82 6.96 -0.12 0.29
CA ALA A 82 7.86 0.48 -0.70
C ALA A 82 8.95 1.38 -0.07
N ARG A 83 8.57 2.18 0.94
CA ARG A 83 9.53 3.00 1.71
C ARG A 83 10.46 2.12 2.53
N VAL A 84 9.92 1.12 3.24
CA VAL A 84 10.73 0.25 4.12
C VAL A 84 11.75 -0.53 3.30
N SER A 85 11.36 -1.11 2.17
CA SER A 85 12.28 -1.80 1.25
C SER A 85 13.34 -0.85 0.71
N CYS A 86 12.97 0.39 0.36
CA CYS A 86 13.92 1.42 -0.08
C CYS A 86 14.95 1.74 1.01
N ILE A 87 14.52 1.91 2.26
CA ILE A 87 15.43 2.21 3.39
C ILE A 87 16.37 1.02 3.65
N LEU A 88 15.83 -0.18 3.82
CA LEU A 88 16.60 -1.37 4.21
C LEU A 88 17.54 -1.87 3.11
N SER A 89 17.24 -1.58 1.84
CA SER A 89 18.12 -1.87 0.72
C SER A 89 19.16 -0.78 0.43
N SER A 90 19.16 0.32 1.20
CA SER A 90 19.93 1.54 0.90
C SER A 90 19.64 2.09 -0.51
N GLY A 91 18.37 2.09 -0.89
CA GLY A 91 17.86 2.60 -2.16
C GLY A 91 17.87 1.58 -3.31
N ARG A 92 18.52 0.41 -3.16
CA ARG A 92 18.72 -0.56 -4.24
C ARG A 92 17.44 -1.30 -4.66
N GLN A 93 16.47 -1.42 -3.76
CA GLN A 93 15.21 -2.10 -4.00
C GLN A 93 14.06 -1.20 -3.58
N ILE A 94 13.05 -1.10 -4.43
CA ILE A 94 11.76 -0.52 -4.08
C ILE A 94 10.74 -1.61 -4.36
N ALA A 95 9.71 -1.74 -3.51
CA ALA A 95 8.58 -2.62 -3.79
C ALA A 95 7.56 -1.88 -4.68
N PRO A 96 7.55 -2.08 -6.00
CA PRO A 96 6.60 -1.46 -6.92
C PRO A 96 5.23 -2.12 -6.79
N THR A 97 4.19 -1.33 -6.51
CA THR A 97 2.81 -1.79 -6.32
C THR A 97 2.66 -2.89 -5.26
N HIS A 98 1.43 -3.21 -4.88
CA HIS A 98 1.13 -4.25 -3.88
C HIS A 98 1.42 -5.70 -4.35
N PHE A 99 2.28 -5.92 -5.36
CA PHE A 99 2.30 -7.16 -6.14
C PHE A 99 3.68 -7.71 -6.57
N TYR A 100 4.80 -6.99 -6.39
CA TYR A 100 6.09 -7.48 -6.89
C TYR A 100 7.29 -6.96 -6.11
N VAL A 101 8.11 -7.87 -5.57
CA VAL A 101 9.41 -7.56 -4.94
C VAL A 101 10.42 -8.64 -5.29
N LYS A 102 10.77 -8.73 -6.57
CA LYS A 102 12.06 -9.28 -6.99
C LYS A 102 12.76 -8.19 -7.78
N GLY A 103 13.98 -7.84 -7.37
CA GLY A 103 14.73 -6.64 -7.76
C GLY A 103 15.06 -6.50 -9.25
N ASP A 104 14.03 -6.46 -10.07
CA ASP A 104 14.09 -6.12 -11.48
C ASP A 104 14.41 -4.62 -11.60
N PRO A 105 15.54 -4.24 -12.22
CA PRO A 105 15.91 -2.85 -12.40
C PRO A 105 14.86 -2.02 -13.15
N ILE A 106 14.09 -2.63 -14.05
CA ILE A 106 13.03 -1.99 -14.84
C ILE A 106 11.80 -1.72 -13.97
N ILE A 107 11.40 -2.66 -13.12
CA ILE A 107 10.23 -2.42 -12.26
C ILE A 107 10.59 -1.47 -11.11
N SER A 108 11.86 -1.46 -10.68
CA SER A 108 12.38 -0.50 -9.70
C SER A 108 12.41 0.93 -10.26
N SER A 109 12.77 1.13 -11.54
CA SER A 109 12.73 2.46 -12.18
C SER A 109 11.31 2.97 -12.37
N LEU A 110 10.33 2.08 -12.52
CA LEU A 110 8.92 2.44 -12.60
C LEU A 110 8.31 2.77 -11.23
N ALA A 111 8.98 2.47 -10.11
CA ALA A 111 8.39 2.53 -8.79
C ALA A 111 7.94 3.94 -8.35
N GLU A 112 8.45 5.03 -8.93
CA GLU A 112 7.90 6.37 -8.68
C GLU A 112 6.53 6.57 -9.36
N TYR A 113 6.31 5.90 -10.49
CA TYR A 113 5.07 5.95 -11.27
C TYR A 113 4.04 4.94 -10.76
N ILE A 114 4.49 3.74 -10.38
CA ILE A 114 3.62 2.63 -9.99
C ILE A 114 3.65 2.31 -8.48
N GLY A 115 4.59 2.86 -7.72
CA GLY A 115 4.73 2.59 -6.29
C GLY A 115 3.58 3.11 -5.44
N GLY A 116 3.45 2.50 -4.27
CA GLY A 116 2.51 2.93 -3.24
C GLY A 116 1.05 2.64 -3.58
N CYS A 117 0.13 3.46 -3.06
CA CYS A 117 -1.29 3.24 -3.30
C CYS A 117 -1.63 3.48 -4.79
N GLY A 118 -2.10 2.43 -5.48
CA GLY A 118 -2.48 2.47 -6.90
C GLY A 118 -3.90 3.00 -7.21
N ALA A 119 -4.70 3.32 -6.19
CA ALA A 119 -6.08 3.77 -6.35
C ALA A 119 -6.18 5.02 -7.24
N GLY A 120 -6.94 4.95 -8.33
CA GLY A 120 -7.09 6.02 -9.32
C GLY A 120 -5.82 6.32 -10.15
N ARG A 121 -4.72 5.62 -9.90
CA ARG A 121 -3.42 5.79 -10.59
C ARG A 121 -3.14 4.65 -11.57
N ILE A 122 -3.37 3.42 -11.11
CA ILE A 122 -3.02 2.18 -11.82
C ILE A 122 -4.24 1.27 -11.93
N TYR A 123 -5.16 1.37 -10.96
CA TYR A 123 -6.42 0.63 -10.98
C TYR A 123 -7.59 1.46 -10.44
N ALA A 124 -8.79 0.99 -10.73
CA ALA A 124 -10.06 1.37 -10.10
C ALA A 124 -10.83 0.09 -9.74
N ALA A 125 -11.80 0.20 -8.83
CA ALA A 125 -12.72 -0.88 -8.51
C ALA A 125 -14.02 -0.71 -9.30
N LEU A 126 -14.58 -1.83 -9.76
CA LEU A 126 -15.88 -1.92 -10.40
C LEU A 126 -16.82 -2.70 -9.48
N GLN A 127 -17.92 -2.06 -9.09
CA GLN A 127 -18.95 -2.66 -8.27
C GLN A 127 -19.93 -3.48 -9.13
N PRO A 128 -20.65 -4.47 -8.55
CA PRO A 128 -21.57 -5.32 -9.32
C PRO A 128 -22.71 -4.56 -10.04
N ASN A 129 -23.09 -3.39 -9.54
CA ASN A 129 -24.10 -2.51 -10.15
C ASN A 129 -23.54 -1.58 -11.25
N GLY A 130 -22.26 -1.72 -11.60
CA GLY A 130 -21.58 -0.92 -12.60
C GLY A 130 -20.91 0.35 -12.06
N ASP A 131 -21.05 0.68 -10.76
CA ASP A 131 -20.37 1.85 -10.19
C ASP A 131 -18.86 1.65 -10.18
N VAL A 132 -18.13 2.71 -10.54
CA VAL A 132 -16.68 2.76 -10.50
C VAL A 132 -16.27 3.54 -9.26
N THR A 133 -15.36 2.98 -8.46
CA THR A 133 -14.78 3.64 -7.28
C THR A 133 -13.24 3.57 -7.31
N PRO A 134 -12.52 4.40 -6.54
CA PRO A 134 -11.05 4.40 -6.60
C PRO A 134 -10.38 3.15 -6.07
N CYS A 135 -11.01 2.46 -5.13
CA CYS A 135 -10.46 1.28 -4.48
C CYS A 135 -11.60 0.39 -3.98
N VAL A 136 -11.35 -0.92 -3.89
CA VAL A 136 -12.30 -1.88 -3.30
C VAL A 136 -12.63 -1.54 -1.84
N PHE A 137 -11.70 -0.87 -1.14
CA PHE A 137 -11.88 -0.38 0.23
C PHE A 137 -12.44 1.05 0.30
N ILE A 138 -12.87 1.63 -0.83
CA ILE A 138 -13.52 2.94 -0.89
C ILE A 138 -14.83 2.80 -1.69
N PRO A 139 -15.85 2.10 -1.16
CA PRO A 139 -17.12 1.95 -1.87
C PRO A 139 -17.96 3.24 -1.86
N SER A 140 -17.72 4.15 -0.91
CA SER A 140 -18.50 5.38 -0.72
C SER A 140 -18.20 6.49 -1.74
N VAL A 141 -17.07 6.44 -2.44
CA VAL A 141 -16.69 7.45 -3.44
C VAL A 141 -16.95 6.90 -4.84
N ILE A 142 -18.15 7.17 -5.35
CA ILE A 142 -18.54 6.81 -6.72
C ILE A 142 -18.00 7.87 -7.68
N VAL A 143 -17.19 7.45 -8.64
CA VAL A 143 -16.58 8.35 -9.65
C VAL A 143 -17.24 8.26 -11.03
N GLY A 144 -18.17 7.33 -11.20
CA GLY A 144 -18.91 7.11 -12.43
C GLY A 144 -19.61 5.74 -12.44
N ASN A 145 -20.32 5.42 -13.50
CA ASN A 145 -20.92 4.10 -13.70
C ASN A 145 -20.74 3.66 -15.16
N ILE A 146 -20.22 2.44 -15.38
CA ILE A 146 -19.86 1.94 -16.71
C ILE A 146 -21.07 1.72 -17.62
N THR A 147 -22.27 1.59 -17.07
CA THR A 147 -23.51 1.47 -17.85
C THR A 147 -23.96 2.81 -18.44
N LYS A 148 -23.38 3.93 -17.97
CA LYS A 148 -23.74 5.29 -18.39
C LYS A 148 -22.64 5.97 -19.21
N ARG A 149 -21.36 5.68 -18.94
CA ARG A 149 -20.20 6.26 -19.63
C ARG A 149 -19.10 5.22 -19.78
N SER A 150 -18.25 5.37 -20.79
CA SER A 150 -17.09 4.48 -20.98
C SER A 150 -16.11 4.59 -19.81
N PHE A 151 -15.47 3.46 -19.47
CA PHE A 151 -14.45 3.45 -18.42
C PHE A 151 -13.30 4.43 -18.72
N SER A 152 -12.87 4.55 -19.98
CA SER A 152 -11.81 5.49 -20.39
C SER A 152 -12.15 6.96 -20.06
N SER A 153 -13.41 7.35 -20.28
CA SER A 153 -13.89 8.69 -19.95
C SER A 153 -13.95 8.91 -18.43
N ILE A 154 -14.50 7.95 -17.67
CA ILE A 154 -14.49 7.99 -16.20
C ILE A 154 -13.06 8.08 -15.66
N TRP A 155 -12.15 7.25 -16.20
CA TRP A 155 -10.75 7.19 -15.82
C TRP A 155 -10.04 8.53 -16.04
N SER A 156 -10.21 9.14 -17.20
CA SER A 156 -9.45 10.33 -17.60
C SER A 156 -10.03 11.62 -17.02
N GLU A 157 -11.36 11.70 -16.89
CA GLU A 157 -12.05 12.96 -16.58
C GLU A 157 -12.43 13.11 -15.11
N SER A 158 -12.53 12.02 -14.33
CA SER A 158 -12.90 12.08 -12.91
C SER A 158 -11.95 12.97 -12.12
N GLU A 159 -12.50 13.99 -11.46
CA GLU A 159 -11.74 14.90 -10.58
C GLU A 159 -11.11 14.17 -9.40
N VAL A 160 -11.78 13.13 -8.88
CA VAL A 160 -11.22 12.27 -7.83
C VAL A 160 -9.97 11.55 -8.33
N PHE A 161 -10.01 10.98 -9.54
CA PHE A 161 -8.84 10.32 -10.11
C PHE A 161 -7.72 11.29 -10.45
N LYS A 162 -8.03 12.46 -11.01
CA LYS A 162 -7.04 13.52 -11.23
C LYS A 162 -6.36 13.93 -9.92
N ALA A 163 -7.14 14.08 -8.83
CA ALA A 163 -6.60 14.41 -7.52
C ALA A 163 -5.72 13.29 -6.94
N LEU A 164 -6.10 12.02 -7.09
CA LEU A 164 -5.32 10.87 -6.60
C LEU A 164 -4.01 10.65 -7.38
N ARG A 165 -3.97 11.04 -8.67
CA ARG A 165 -2.76 11.00 -9.49
C ARG A 165 -1.77 12.08 -9.12
N ASP A 166 -2.27 13.24 -8.70
CA ASP A 166 -1.44 14.35 -8.28
C ASP A 166 -0.92 14.15 -6.85
N ARG A 167 0.24 13.51 -6.73
CA ARG A 167 0.93 13.33 -5.45
C ARG A 167 1.37 14.66 -4.80
N GLY A 168 1.35 15.78 -5.53
CA GLY A 168 1.55 17.12 -4.98
C GLY A 168 0.38 17.61 -4.14
N LYS A 169 -0.82 17.06 -4.32
CA LYS A 169 -2.04 17.41 -3.56
C LYS A 169 -2.22 16.62 -2.27
N LEU A 170 -1.33 15.67 -1.96
CA LEU A 170 -1.39 14.98 -0.67
C LEU A 170 -1.15 15.96 0.46
N LYS A 171 -1.91 15.84 1.55
CA LYS A 171 -1.82 16.74 2.70
C LYS A 171 -0.77 16.29 3.70
N ASP A 172 -0.40 17.22 4.58
CA ASP A 172 0.51 17.02 5.71
C ASP A 172 1.83 16.35 5.32
N ASN A 173 2.35 15.46 6.18
CA ASN A 173 3.63 14.81 5.97
C ASN A 173 3.65 13.98 4.68
N CYS A 174 2.52 13.43 4.21
CA CYS A 174 2.48 12.71 2.94
C CYS A 174 2.73 13.63 1.73
N GLY A 175 2.41 14.92 1.80
CA GLY A 175 2.66 15.90 0.73
C GLY A 175 4.11 16.35 0.61
N THR A 176 4.85 16.35 1.72
CA THR A 176 6.24 16.83 1.81
C THR A 176 7.28 15.71 1.96
N CYS A 177 6.83 14.47 2.22
CA CYS A 177 7.71 13.32 2.42
C CYS A 177 8.56 13.01 1.18
N PRO A 178 9.87 12.71 1.35
CA PRO A 178 10.75 12.33 0.25
C PRO A 178 10.32 11.06 -0.48
N TYR A 179 9.47 10.23 0.13
CA TYR A 179 8.94 8.99 -0.47
C TYR A 179 7.53 9.13 -1.06
N LYS A 180 6.99 10.34 -1.22
CA LYS A 180 5.59 10.52 -1.63
C LYS A 180 5.23 9.87 -2.98
N TYR A 181 6.19 9.79 -3.90
CA TYR A 181 5.99 9.18 -5.22
C TYR A 181 6.04 7.65 -5.18
N VAL A 182 6.88 7.08 -4.30
CA VAL A 182 7.02 5.61 -4.16
C VAL A 182 6.07 4.98 -3.14
N CYS A 183 5.57 5.75 -2.17
CA CYS A 183 4.68 5.29 -1.11
C CYS A 183 3.36 6.06 -1.11
N GLY A 184 3.41 7.36 -0.79
CA GLY A 184 2.24 8.24 -0.77
C GLY A 184 1.08 7.82 0.15
N GLY A 185 1.26 6.81 1.01
CA GLY A 185 0.26 6.30 1.98
C GLY A 185 -0.99 5.64 1.36
N CYS A 186 -1.70 4.83 2.13
CA CYS A 186 -2.97 4.23 1.72
C CYS A 186 -4.10 5.26 1.70
N ARG A 187 -4.70 5.45 0.52
CA ARG A 187 -5.80 6.41 0.33
C ARG A 187 -7.10 5.95 0.98
N ALA A 188 -7.31 4.63 1.07
CA ALA A 188 -8.46 4.06 1.76
C ALA A 188 -8.37 4.29 3.28
N ARG A 189 -7.19 4.10 3.88
CA ARG A 189 -6.97 4.40 5.30
C ARG A 189 -7.08 5.89 5.60
N ALA A 190 -6.48 6.73 4.76
CA ALA A 190 -6.61 8.18 4.89
C ALA A 190 -8.10 8.58 4.96
N LEU A 191 -8.91 8.13 4.00
CA LEU A 191 -10.34 8.41 4.01
C LEU A 191 -11.06 7.82 5.23
N ALA A 192 -10.83 6.55 5.56
CA ALA A 192 -11.56 5.86 6.63
C ALA A 192 -11.32 6.48 8.01
N TYR A 193 -10.09 6.90 8.31
CA TYR A 193 -9.75 7.46 9.62
C TYR A 193 -9.94 8.98 9.71
N THR A 194 -9.73 9.72 8.61
CA THR A 194 -9.69 11.19 8.65
C THR A 194 -10.86 11.85 7.94
N GLY A 195 -11.64 11.10 7.17
CA GLY A 195 -12.65 11.65 6.27
C GLY A 195 -12.07 12.29 5.00
N ASP A 196 -10.76 12.27 4.79
CA ASP A 196 -10.09 12.88 3.64
C ASP A 196 -9.23 11.88 2.86
N ILE A 197 -9.61 11.62 1.61
CA ILE A 197 -8.89 10.70 0.71
C ILE A 197 -7.48 11.20 0.33
N LEU A 198 -7.24 12.51 0.41
CA LEU A 198 -5.92 13.13 0.20
C LEU A 198 -5.15 13.32 1.51
N GLY A 199 -5.75 12.97 2.65
CA GLY A 199 -5.14 13.05 3.97
C GLY A 199 -3.91 12.14 4.15
N PRO A 200 -3.22 12.29 5.29
CA PRO A 200 -2.13 11.41 5.67
C PRO A 200 -2.65 10.00 5.99
N ASP A 201 -1.83 8.98 5.73
CA ASP A 201 -2.15 7.61 6.18
C ASP A 201 -1.77 7.46 7.67
N PRO A 202 -2.74 7.33 8.58
CA PRO A 202 -2.47 7.28 10.02
C PRO A 202 -1.67 6.05 10.45
N GLY A 203 -1.57 5.02 9.60
CA GLY A 203 -0.75 3.83 9.87
C GLY A 203 0.76 4.05 9.68
N CYS A 204 1.20 5.24 9.23
CA CYS A 204 2.61 5.53 8.97
C CYS A 204 3.30 6.17 10.18
N ILE A 205 4.48 5.67 10.57
CA ILE A 205 5.29 6.23 11.67
C ILE A 205 5.74 7.68 11.41
N LEU A 206 5.80 8.09 10.13
CA LEU A 206 6.08 9.49 9.79
C LEU A 206 4.89 10.42 10.05
N ASN A 207 3.72 9.89 10.37
CA ASN A 207 2.51 10.65 10.71
C ASN A 207 2.24 10.69 12.23
N THR A 208 3.09 10.07 13.08
CA THR A 208 2.95 10.03 14.56
C THR A 208 3.75 11.10 15.31
N THR A 209 4.28 12.12 14.61
CA THR A 209 4.97 13.35 15.11
C THR A 209 6.52 13.29 15.26
N LYS A 210 7.21 14.28 14.65
CA LYS A 210 8.62 14.75 14.80
C LYS A 210 9.82 13.85 14.39
N LEU A 211 9.70 12.90 13.46
CA LEU A 211 10.89 12.43 12.74
C LEU A 211 11.39 13.52 11.79
N ARG A 212 12.53 14.15 12.11
CA ARG A 212 13.19 15.14 11.24
C ARG A 212 13.49 14.48 9.89
N ILE A 213 12.82 14.94 8.84
CA ILE A 213 12.92 14.46 7.44
C ILE A 213 14.39 14.38 6.96
N ASN A 214 15.30 15.15 7.58
CA ASN A 214 16.71 15.27 7.21
C ASN A 214 17.58 14.03 7.49
N THR A 215 17.11 13.01 8.23
CA THR A 215 17.90 11.80 8.52
C THR A 215 17.51 10.58 7.70
N VAL A 216 16.55 10.73 6.78
CA VAL A 216 15.93 9.59 6.09
C VAL A 216 16.46 9.52 4.64
N PRO A 217 17.06 8.39 4.20
CA PRO A 217 17.69 8.28 2.88
C PRO A 217 16.70 8.58 1.75
N LYS A 218 16.98 9.56 0.89
CA LYS A 218 16.10 9.82 -0.25
C LYS A 218 16.06 8.59 -1.18
N PRO A 219 14.91 8.28 -1.81
CA PRO A 219 14.88 7.23 -2.83
C PRO A 219 15.88 7.56 -3.94
N LEU A 220 16.45 6.53 -4.57
CA LEU A 220 17.28 6.73 -5.76
C LEU A 220 16.44 7.46 -6.81
N VAL A 221 16.89 8.65 -7.21
CA VAL A 221 16.30 9.38 -8.33
C VAL A 221 16.66 8.60 -9.59
N VAL A 222 15.71 7.87 -10.14
CA VAL A 222 15.89 7.24 -11.45
C VAL A 222 15.44 8.26 -12.48
N GLY A 223 16.41 9.04 -12.96
CA GLY A 223 16.24 9.98 -14.07
C GLY A 223 16.16 9.28 -15.42
#